data_AF-A0A521ZUW6-F1
#
_entry.id   AF-A0A521ZUW6-F1
#
_cell.length_a   1.000
_cell.length_b   1.000
_cell.length_c   1.000
_cell.angle_alpha   90.00
_cell.angle_beta   90.00
_cell.angle_gamma   90.00
#
_symmetry.space_group_name_H-M   'P 1'
#
loop_
_entity.id
_entity.type
_entity.pdbx_description
1 polymer ?
#
loop_
_entity_poly.entity_id
_entity_poly.type
_entity_poly.pdbx_seq_one_letter_code
_entity_poly.pdbx_strand_id
1 'polypeptide(L)'
;MQVPTKTPRLFWTAAQAAVAALMVQGGVHAATTPDPFFQYADSAQLAAAAPGTILKTRTITATLAGLKTSYQATQIVYRSTDAKLRPTANVTTIFTPDCSKVSCANKNKVISYQSFYDSLNPEDGPSRAYAGGTRLPDVLPAVEAVLFGSYVKKGYTVVISDTEGQKANFAAGPEYGYNTLDSIRATFNSSQIGLDKNAKVVMMGYSGGAIATEWAAELAPSYAPDLSDNLIGAAFGGTLVSPEHNLTYVEGATIWGGVMPMAVLGVSRSYEIDIKKYLTPRGLEVFDKMQKASIAYVLGQYTKVTWKDLVLPEYQDRTKIPEYVMAVNKVIMGTGGTPSIPLQIGQGTGGTLELTKVSPIWGKGDGVMLAGDVRTLAREYCAKGVAVQHKEWGSSHFLSIANWLPWATAWVDDRFAGKAAPQNCSSIAVGNPLTPIVYNP
;
A
#
# COMPACT_ATOMS: atom_id res chain seq x y z
N MET A 1 11.06 30.28 -29.98
CA MET A 1 11.68 28.94 -29.91
C MET A 1 10.79 28.05 -29.04
N GLN A 2 9.98 27.19 -29.67
CA GLN A 2 9.14 26.21 -28.98
C GLN A 2 10.00 24.98 -28.62
N VAL A 3 10.02 24.62 -27.34
CA VAL A 3 10.58 23.36 -26.85
C VAL A 3 9.54 22.26 -27.09
N PRO A 4 9.85 21.14 -27.77
CA PRO A 4 8.88 20.09 -28.03
C PRO A 4 8.68 19.22 -26.79
N THR A 5 7.46 19.19 -26.27
CA THR A 5 7.00 18.28 -25.22
C THR A 5 6.79 16.86 -25.78
N LYS A 6 7.85 16.03 -25.75
CA LYS A 6 7.81 14.61 -26.17
C LYS A 6 7.75 13.60 -25.02
N THR A 7 7.16 13.96 -23.88
CA THR A 7 7.12 13.11 -22.67
C THR A 7 5.87 12.23 -22.47
N PRO A 8 4.65 12.52 -22.98
CA PRO A 8 3.47 11.74 -22.55
C PRO A 8 3.43 10.32 -23.12
N ARG A 9 3.97 10.07 -24.32
CA ARG A 9 3.90 8.73 -24.95
C ARG A 9 4.75 7.67 -24.22
N LEU A 10 5.87 8.04 -23.61
CA LEU A 10 6.77 7.09 -22.93
C LEU A 10 6.15 6.54 -21.63
N PHE A 11 5.43 7.40 -20.87
CA PHE A 11 4.76 6.99 -19.63
C PHE A 11 3.58 6.06 -19.90
N TRP A 12 2.83 6.30 -20.99
CA TRP A 12 1.73 5.43 -21.40
C TRP A 12 2.22 4.04 -21.84
N THR A 13 3.34 3.98 -22.55
CA THR A 13 3.95 2.69 -22.96
C THR A 13 4.55 1.91 -21.78
N ALA A 14 5.11 2.58 -20.78
CA ALA A 14 5.69 1.91 -19.60
C ALA A 14 4.60 1.31 -18.67
N ALA A 15 3.51 2.04 -18.43
CA ALA A 15 2.39 1.54 -17.64
C ALA A 15 1.65 0.38 -18.34
N GLN A 16 1.46 0.45 -19.66
CA GLN A 16 0.89 -0.67 -20.43
C GLN A 16 1.84 -1.88 -20.52
N ALA A 17 3.15 -1.66 -20.63
CA ALA A 17 4.14 -2.73 -20.62
C ALA A 17 4.23 -3.43 -19.26
N ALA A 18 4.05 -2.70 -18.14
CA ALA A 18 3.96 -3.29 -16.81
C ALA A 18 2.72 -4.20 -16.67
N VAL A 19 1.56 -3.75 -17.18
CA VAL A 19 0.33 -4.58 -17.23
C VAL A 19 0.50 -5.82 -18.12
N ALA A 20 1.21 -5.70 -19.24
CA ALA A 20 1.51 -6.84 -20.10
C ALA A 20 2.56 -7.80 -19.49
N ALA A 21 3.56 -7.28 -18.77
CA ALA A 21 4.57 -8.09 -18.08
C ALA A 21 3.97 -8.89 -16.92
N LEU A 22 2.92 -8.36 -16.26
CA LEU A 22 2.13 -9.09 -15.28
C LEU A 22 1.35 -10.29 -15.88
N MET A 23 1.18 -10.36 -17.21
CA MET A 23 0.45 -11.43 -17.89
C MET A 23 1.32 -12.56 -18.45
N VAL A 24 2.66 -12.51 -18.28
CA VAL A 24 3.56 -13.58 -18.72
C VAL A 24 3.71 -14.62 -17.60
N GLN A 25 3.21 -15.84 -17.83
CA GLN A 25 3.31 -16.95 -16.89
C GLN A 25 4.77 -17.30 -16.59
N GLY A 26 5.16 -17.22 -15.32
CA GLY A 26 6.51 -17.52 -14.85
C GLY A 26 6.76 -19.02 -14.64
N GLY A 27 7.90 -19.49 -15.14
CA GLY A 27 8.45 -20.81 -14.85
C GLY A 27 8.96 -20.97 -13.40
N VAL A 28 9.08 -22.22 -12.99
CA VAL A 28 9.50 -22.68 -11.66
C VAL A 28 10.88 -22.10 -11.30
N HIS A 29 10.95 -21.26 -10.26
CA HIS A 29 12.21 -20.73 -9.74
C HIS A 29 12.77 -21.64 -8.63
N ALA A 30 14.09 -21.84 -8.66
CA ALA A 30 14.82 -22.60 -7.65
C ALA A 30 14.68 -21.94 -6.26
N ALA A 31 14.50 -22.75 -5.22
CA ALA A 31 14.46 -22.28 -3.85
C ALA A 31 15.83 -21.69 -3.46
N THR A 32 15.89 -20.38 -3.28
CA THR A 32 17.05 -19.71 -2.68
C THR A 32 17.13 -20.06 -1.19
N THR A 33 18.34 -20.22 -0.66
CA THR A 33 18.57 -20.34 0.79
C THR A 33 17.87 -19.18 1.52
N PRO A 34 17.07 -19.44 2.58
CA PRO A 34 16.42 -18.37 3.33
C PRO A 34 17.45 -17.38 3.87
N ASP A 35 17.32 -16.10 3.51
CA ASP A 35 18.19 -15.04 3.99
C ASP A 35 17.89 -14.73 5.48
N PRO A 36 18.84 -15.00 6.42
CA PRO A 36 18.62 -14.80 7.85
C PRO A 36 18.41 -13.33 8.26
N PHE A 37 18.71 -12.38 7.38
CA PHE A 37 18.49 -10.95 7.65
C PHE A 37 17.02 -10.67 7.95
N PHE A 38 16.12 -11.27 7.18
CA PHE A 38 14.67 -11.04 7.28
C PHE A 38 13.98 -11.88 8.36
N GLN A 39 14.73 -12.78 8.99
CA GLN A 39 14.24 -13.59 10.10
C GLN A 39 14.58 -12.89 11.41
N TYR A 40 13.55 -12.54 12.19
CA TYR A 40 13.72 -11.98 13.52
C TYR A 40 12.62 -12.52 14.44
N ALA A 41 13.01 -13.24 15.49
CA ALA A 41 12.08 -13.97 16.36
C ALA A 41 12.34 -13.77 17.86
N ASP A 42 13.23 -12.85 18.25
CA ASP A 42 13.48 -12.55 19.67
C ASP A 42 12.30 -11.78 20.27
N SER A 43 11.31 -12.52 20.77
CA SER A 43 10.09 -11.96 21.36
C SER A 43 10.35 -11.09 22.60
N ALA A 44 11.38 -11.40 23.40
CA ALA A 44 11.72 -10.63 24.59
C ALA A 44 12.26 -9.25 24.19
N GLN A 45 13.16 -9.21 23.20
CA GLN A 45 13.66 -7.94 22.68
C GLN A 45 12.57 -7.13 21.97
N LEU A 46 11.68 -7.78 21.21
CA LEU A 46 10.55 -7.09 20.57
C LEU A 46 9.60 -6.45 21.59
N ALA A 47 9.31 -7.16 22.69
CA ALA A 47 8.47 -6.66 23.76
C ALA A 47 9.10 -5.48 24.53
N ALA A 48 10.43 -5.52 24.73
CA ALA A 48 11.15 -4.48 25.46
C ALA A 48 11.48 -3.23 24.63
N ALA A 49 11.65 -3.37 23.31
CA ALA A 49 12.04 -2.28 22.43
C ALA A 49 10.86 -1.38 22.04
N ALA A 50 11.13 -0.09 21.89
CA ALA A 50 10.15 0.88 21.41
C ALA A 50 9.89 0.73 19.89
N PRO A 51 8.70 1.09 19.38
CA PRO A 51 8.42 1.22 17.95
C PRO A 51 9.50 2.01 17.19
N GLY A 52 9.97 1.50 16.05
CA GLY A 52 11.05 2.10 15.25
C GLY A 52 12.47 1.85 15.78
N THR A 53 12.66 1.01 16.81
CA THR A 53 13.99 0.60 17.27
C THR A 53 14.67 -0.26 16.20
N ILE A 54 15.94 0.04 15.89
CA ILE A 54 16.76 -0.73 14.92
C ILE A 54 17.24 -2.04 15.57
N LEU A 55 16.98 -3.16 14.90
CA LEU A 55 17.32 -4.51 15.36
C LEU A 55 18.47 -5.13 14.56
N LYS A 56 18.48 -4.90 13.23
CA LYS A 56 19.56 -5.29 12.33
C LYS A 56 19.71 -4.22 11.24
N THR A 57 20.91 -4.06 10.71
CA THR A 57 21.18 -3.20 9.55
C THR A 57 22.11 -3.91 8.58
N ARG A 58 21.95 -3.63 7.28
CA ARG A 58 22.94 -3.98 6.25
C ARG A 58 22.88 -2.99 5.10
N THR A 59 23.98 -2.88 4.36
CA THR A 59 24.01 -2.18 3.08
C THR A 59 23.93 -3.20 1.95
N ILE A 60 23.10 -2.91 0.95
CA ILE A 60 22.96 -3.72 -0.26
C ILE A 60 23.25 -2.88 -1.52
N THR A 61 23.64 -3.56 -2.59
CA THR A 61 23.52 -3.02 -3.94
C THR A 61 22.15 -3.40 -4.47
N ALA A 62 21.30 -2.40 -4.75
CA ALA A 62 19.91 -2.64 -5.09
C ALA A 62 19.77 -3.33 -6.46
N THR A 63 18.85 -4.28 -6.53
CA THR A 63 18.44 -4.96 -7.76
C THR A 63 17.09 -4.41 -8.23
N LEU A 64 16.94 -4.19 -9.53
CA LEU A 64 15.67 -3.82 -10.16
C LEU A 64 15.42 -4.78 -11.32
N ALA A 65 14.26 -5.47 -11.33
CA ALA A 65 13.90 -6.46 -12.34
C ALA A 65 15.01 -7.52 -12.55
N GLY A 66 15.58 -8.03 -11.46
CA GLY A 66 16.66 -9.03 -11.47
C GLY A 66 18.05 -8.50 -11.87
N LEU A 67 18.18 -7.22 -12.24
CA LEU A 67 19.46 -6.61 -12.62
C LEU A 67 20.03 -5.77 -11.48
N LYS A 68 21.29 -6.05 -11.10
CA LYS A 68 22.03 -5.22 -10.15
C LYS A 68 22.21 -3.82 -10.70
N THR A 69 21.91 -2.82 -9.88
CA THR A 69 22.06 -1.40 -10.22
C THR A 69 23.34 -0.81 -9.62
N SER A 70 23.61 0.47 -9.89
CA SER A 70 24.66 1.22 -9.21
C SER A 70 24.20 1.86 -7.89
N TYR A 71 22.92 1.72 -7.52
CA TYR A 71 22.37 2.34 -6.33
C TYR A 71 22.63 1.46 -5.10
N GLN A 72 23.17 2.08 -4.05
CA GLN A 72 23.26 1.47 -2.74
C GLN A 72 22.00 1.80 -1.94
N ALA A 73 21.57 0.85 -1.12
CA ALA A 73 20.49 1.06 -0.17
C ALA A 73 20.87 0.46 1.18
N THR A 74 20.34 1.05 2.25
CA THR A 74 20.44 0.50 3.60
C THR A 74 19.14 -0.24 3.91
N GLN A 75 19.24 -1.50 4.30
CA GLN A 75 18.11 -2.25 4.84
C GLN A 75 18.19 -2.27 6.36
N ILE A 76 17.04 -2.05 7.00
CA ILE A 76 16.89 -2.05 8.44
C ILE A 76 15.80 -3.04 8.80
N VAL A 77 16.10 -3.97 9.71
CA VAL A 77 15.07 -4.67 10.49
C VAL A 77 14.78 -3.80 11.69
N TYR A 78 13.53 -3.43 11.89
CA TYR A 78 13.09 -2.56 12.98
C TYR A 78 11.93 -3.18 13.75
N ARG A 79 11.79 -2.79 15.02
CA ARG A 79 10.64 -3.16 15.86
C ARG A 79 9.41 -2.39 15.36
N SER A 80 8.34 -3.11 15.05
CA SER A 80 7.05 -2.59 14.60
C SER A 80 5.89 -3.12 15.45
N THR A 81 4.65 -2.94 14.98
CA THR A 81 3.39 -3.35 15.63
C THR A 81 2.44 -3.98 14.61
N ASP A 82 1.80 -5.11 14.95
CA ASP A 82 0.77 -5.74 14.09
C ASP A 82 -0.62 -5.11 14.26
N ALA A 83 -1.60 -5.56 13.46
CA ALA A 83 -2.98 -5.06 13.52
C ALA A 83 -3.70 -5.33 14.87
N LYS A 84 -3.14 -6.22 15.71
CA LYS A 84 -3.64 -6.54 17.06
C LYS A 84 -2.84 -5.82 18.16
N LEU A 85 -2.02 -4.82 17.79
CA LEU A 85 -1.18 -4.04 18.69
C LEU A 85 -0.08 -4.84 19.40
N ARG A 86 0.35 -5.98 18.83
CA ARG A 86 1.43 -6.79 19.37
C ARG A 86 2.77 -6.37 18.75
N PRO A 87 3.87 -6.46 19.50
CA PRO A 87 5.20 -6.13 18.98
C PRO A 87 5.62 -7.15 17.92
N THR A 88 6.12 -6.65 16.79
CA THR A 88 6.65 -7.44 15.67
C THR A 88 7.98 -6.87 15.20
N ALA A 89 8.68 -7.58 14.32
CA ALA A 89 9.74 -6.98 13.51
C ALA A 89 9.23 -6.75 12.09
N ASN A 90 9.82 -5.78 11.41
CA ASN A 90 9.58 -5.57 9.99
C ASN A 90 10.84 -5.02 9.29
N VAL A 91 10.83 -4.94 7.96
CA VAL A 91 11.98 -4.51 7.16
C VAL A 91 11.65 -3.26 6.34
N THR A 92 12.61 -2.36 6.25
CA THR A 92 12.57 -1.20 5.35
C THR A 92 13.85 -1.09 4.55
N THR A 93 13.73 -0.63 3.30
CA THR A 93 14.85 -0.32 2.41
C THR A 93 14.91 1.18 2.19
N ILE A 94 16.07 1.77 2.44
CA ILE A 94 16.27 3.21 2.43
C ILE A 94 17.33 3.56 1.38
N PHE A 95 16.93 4.36 0.40
CA PHE A 95 17.83 4.95 -0.58
C PHE A 95 18.22 6.34 -0.12
N THR A 96 19.53 6.57 0.07
CA THR A 96 20.09 7.87 0.43
C THR A 96 20.96 8.41 -0.70
N PRO A 97 21.04 9.74 -0.90
CA PRO A 97 22.03 10.32 -1.80
C PRO A 97 23.46 9.96 -1.37
N ASP A 98 24.31 9.63 -2.33
CA ASP A 98 25.75 9.56 -2.11
C ASP A 98 26.33 10.98 -2.10
N CYS A 99 26.44 11.58 -0.91
CA CYS A 99 26.94 12.94 -0.73
C CYS A 99 28.37 13.18 -1.26
N SER A 100 29.12 12.11 -1.54
CA SER A 100 30.44 12.23 -2.17
C SER A 100 30.37 12.47 -3.68
N LYS A 101 29.25 12.12 -4.31
CA LYS A 101 29.04 12.18 -5.77
C LYS A 101 27.98 13.19 -6.19
N VAL A 102 27.00 13.46 -5.33
CA VAL A 102 25.90 14.39 -5.60
C VAL A 102 25.72 15.38 -4.46
N SER A 103 25.13 16.54 -4.75
CA SER A 103 24.76 17.50 -3.70
C SER A 103 23.76 16.87 -2.71
N CYS A 104 24.03 17.00 -1.41
CA CYS A 104 23.14 16.53 -0.35
C CYS A 104 22.14 17.58 0.14
N ALA A 105 21.92 18.64 -0.63
CA ALA A 105 20.96 19.70 -0.31
C ALA A 105 19.53 19.17 -0.05
N ASN A 106 19.16 18.05 -0.67
CA ASN A 106 17.82 17.45 -0.52
C ASN A 106 17.79 16.21 0.39
N LYS A 107 18.90 15.84 1.05
CA LYS A 107 18.98 14.61 1.86
C LYS A 107 17.87 14.55 2.94
N ASN A 108 17.58 15.70 3.56
CA ASN A 108 16.57 15.85 4.62
C ASN A 108 15.14 16.08 4.08
N LYS A 109 14.93 15.91 2.77
CA LYS A 109 13.62 15.77 2.16
C LYS A 109 13.37 14.28 1.95
N VAL A 110 12.45 13.73 2.73
CA VAL A 110 12.19 12.29 2.82
C VAL A 110 10.89 11.95 2.10
N ILE A 111 10.96 11.05 1.13
CA ILE A 111 9.77 10.40 0.57
C ILE A 111 9.61 9.07 1.29
N SER A 112 8.52 8.90 2.03
CA SER A 112 8.07 7.58 2.46
C SER A 112 7.17 7.05 1.35
N TYR A 113 7.69 6.12 0.54
CA TYR A 113 6.97 5.53 -0.58
C TYR A 113 6.42 4.17 -0.18
N GLN A 114 5.11 3.99 -0.36
CA GLN A 114 4.41 2.75 -0.06
C GLN A 114 4.20 1.94 -1.34
N SER A 115 4.76 0.74 -1.37
CA SER A 115 4.68 -0.17 -2.52
C SER A 115 3.31 -0.85 -2.61
N PHE A 116 2.80 -1.07 -3.82
CA PHE A 116 1.60 -1.87 -4.09
C PHE A 116 1.94 -3.33 -4.44
N TYR A 117 2.87 -3.94 -3.69
CA TYR A 117 3.31 -5.32 -3.97
C TYR A 117 2.23 -6.37 -3.70
N ASP A 118 1.20 -6.03 -2.91
CA ASP A 118 -0.09 -6.70 -2.74
C ASP A 118 0.04 -8.23 -2.71
N SER A 119 0.56 -8.78 -1.61
CA SER A 119 0.89 -10.21 -1.53
C SER A 119 0.51 -10.89 -0.22
N LEU A 120 0.33 -12.20 -0.29
CA LEU A 120 0.19 -13.10 0.86
C LEU A 120 1.48 -13.87 1.15
N ASN A 121 2.57 -13.50 0.48
CA ASN A 121 3.89 -14.12 0.62
C ASN A 121 4.94 -13.07 1.01
N PRO A 122 5.58 -13.21 2.18
CA PRO A 122 6.60 -12.26 2.62
C PRO A 122 7.88 -12.24 1.76
N GLU A 123 8.06 -13.23 0.88
CA GLU A 123 9.14 -13.21 -0.11
C GLU A 123 8.89 -12.25 -1.28
N ASP A 124 7.68 -11.71 -1.44
CA ASP A 124 7.33 -10.74 -2.49
C ASP A 124 7.44 -9.28 -2.00
N GLY A 125 7.88 -9.05 -0.76
CA GLY A 125 8.04 -7.70 -0.20
C GLY A 125 9.13 -6.88 -0.94
N PRO A 126 8.98 -5.55 -1.06
CA PRO A 126 9.91 -4.71 -1.81
C PRO A 126 11.36 -4.83 -1.32
N SER A 127 11.58 -5.04 -0.02
CA SER A 127 12.92 -5.27 0.54
C SER A 127 13.61 -6.52 -0.04
N ARG A 128 12.85 -7.57 -0.36
CA ARG A 128 13.37 -8.81 -0.97
C ARG A 128 13.76 -8.58 -2.42
N ALA A 129 12.89 -7.91 -3.17
CA ALA A 129 13.16 -7.55 -4.55
C ALA A 129 14.47 -6.75 -4.68
N TYR A 130 14.65 -5.71 -3.86
CA TYR A 130 15.88 -4.91 -3.87
C TYR A 130 17.13 -5.70 -3.47
N ALA A 131 16.99 -6.71 -2.61
CA ALA A 131 18.10 -7.58 -2.18
C ALA A 131 18.48 -8.67 -3.20
N GLY A 132 17.84 -8.72 -4.37
CA GLY A 132 18.14 -9.70 -5.42
C GLY A 132 17.05 -10.75 -5.65
N GLY A 133 15.80 -10.46 -5.25
CA GLY A 133 14.64 -11.26 -5.64
C GLY A 133 14.53 -11.44 -7.15
N THR A 134 14.06 -12.62 -7.58
CA THR A 134 13.92 -13.01 -8.99
C THR A 134 12.51 -13.52 -9.36
N ARG A 135 11.58 -13.47 -8.42
CA ARG A 135 10.19 -13.90 -8.59
C ARG A 135 9.45 -12.89 -9.49
N LEU A 136 8.38 -13.33 -10.15
CA LEU A 136 7.57 -12.44 -10.99
C LEU A 136 7.12 -11.15 -10.25
N PRO A 137 6.70 -11.21 -8.97
CA PRO A 137 6.34 -10.01 -8.21
C PRO A 137 7.52 -9.04 -8.00
N ASP A 138 8.77 -9.50 -8.06
CA ASP A 138 9.97 -8.66 -7.89
C ASP A 138 10.18 -7.69 -9.08
N VAL A 139 9.38 -7.80 -10.16
CA VAL A 139 9.32 -6.81 -11.24
C VAL A 139 8.56 -5.56 -10.80
N LEU A 140 7.61 -5.65 -9.86
CA LEU A 140 6.80 -4.50 -9.44
C LEU A 140 7.67 -3.36 -8.89
N PRO A 141 8.63 -3.58 -7.98
CA PRO A 141 9.52 -2.52 -7.50
C PRO A 141 10.32 -1.83 -8.62
N ALA A 142 10.61 -2.50 -9.74
CA ALA A 142 11.26 -1.86 -10.89
C ALA A 142 10.32 -0.91 -11.65
N VAL A 143 9.03 -1.24 -11.74
CA VAL A 143 8.00 -0.34 -12.27
C VAL A 143 7.82 0.85 -11.33
N GLU A 144 7.76 0.59 -10.03
CA GLU A 144 7.60 1.61 -8.99
C GLU A 144 8.81 2.55 -8.88
N ALA A 145 10.01 2.08 -9.23
CA ALA A 145 11.19 2.93 -9.31
C ALA A 145 11.03 4.09 -10.31
N VAL A 146 10.10 4.01 -11.28
CA VAL A 146 9.75 5.15 -12.14
C VAL A 146 8.99 6.24 -11.35
N LEU A 147 8.24 5.86 -10.32
CA LEU A 147 7.42 6.74 -9.50
C LEU A 147 8.28 7.55 -8.52
N PHE A 148 9.25 6.92 -7.85
CA PHE A 148 10.10 7.58 -6.84
C PHE A 148 11.54 7.84 -7.29
N GLY A 149 12.04 7.19 -8.35
CA GLY A 149 13.46 7.25 -8.74
C GLY A 149 13.94 8.65 -9.16
N SER A 150 13.02 9.52 -9.58
CA SER A 150 13.34 10.94 -9.81
C SER A 150 13.76 11.65 -8.53
N TYR A 151 13.19 11.32 -7.37
CA TYR A 151 13.56 11.85 -6.07
C TYR A 151 14.92 11.33 -5.61
N VAL A 152 15.19 10.03 -5.80
CA VAL A 152 16.53 9.45 -5.56
C VAL A 152 17.60 10.21 -6.35
N LYS A 153 17.35 10.47 -7.65
CA LYS A 153 18.26 11.24 -8.52
C LYS A 153 18.41 12.71 -8.09
N LYS A 154 17.34 13.33 -7.58
CA LYS A 154 17.37 14.69 -7.02
C LYS A 154 18.04 14.76 -5.63
N GLY A 155 18.48 13.62 -5.09
CA GLY A 155 19.19 13.52 -3.83
C GLY A 155 18.29 13.53 -2.59
N TYR A 156 17.04 13.10 -2.73
CA TYR A 156 16.12 12.91 -1.61
C TYR A 156 16.41 11.56 -0.93
N THR A 157 16.08 11.45 0.35
CA THR A 157 16.02 10.15 1.02
C THR A 157 14.69 9.48 0.68
N VAL A 158 14.69 8.22 0.24
CA VAL A 158 13.47 7.47 -0.06
C VAL A 158 13.41 6.23 0.85
N VAL A 159 12.32 6.10 1.61
CA VAL A 159 12.07 5.01 2.56
C VAL A 159 10.96 4.12 2.00
N ILE A 160 11.22 2.82 1.87
CA ILE A 160 10.28 1.85 1.33
C ILE A 160 10.22 0.65 2.28
N SER A 161 9.15 0.59 3.08
CA SER A 161 8.88 -0.49 4.02
C SER A 161 8.10 -1.63 3.39
N ASP A 162 8.29 -2.85 3.88
CA ASP A 162 7.40 -3.98 3.62
C ASP A 162 6.10 -3.79 4.40
N THR A 163 5.17 -2.98 3.89
CA THR A 163 4.03 -2.45 4.67
C THR A 163 3.11 -3.52 5.24
N GLU A 164 3.02 -4.69 4.61
CA GLU A 164 2.10 -5.77 5.03
C GLU A 164 2.69 -6.66 6.14
N GLY A 165 3.89 -6.31 6.64
CA GLY A 165 4.56 -6.99 7.74
C GLY A 165 5.21 -8.32 7.37
N GLN A 166 5.84 -8.97 8.36
CA GLN A 166 6.60 -10.21 8.19
C GLN A 166 5.81 -11.40 7.63
N LYS A 167 4.47 -11.35 7.68
CA LYS A 167 3.60 -12.41 7.17
C LYS A 167 2.93 -12.04 5.83
N ALA A 168 3.13 -10.81 5.36
CA ALA A 168 2.41 -10.23 4.23
C ALA A 168 0.88 -10.38 4.40
N ASN A 169 0.33 -9.73 5.42
CA ASN A 169 -1.11 -9.77 5.69
C ASN A 169 -1.85 -8.76 4.81
N PHE A 170 -2.05 -9.12 3.54
CA PHE A 170 -2.70 -8.24 2.57
C PHE A 170 -4.06 -7.67 3.05
N ALA A 171 -4.32 -6.40 2.76
CA ALA A 171 -5.53 -5.64 3.10
C ALA A 171 -5.78 -5.39 4.60
N ALA A 172 -4.85 -5.76 5.49
CA ALA A 172 -4.93 -5.46 6.93
C ALA A 172 -4.42 -4.03 7.24
N GLY A 173 -5.21 -3.03 6.85
CA GLY A 173 -4.84 -1.61 6.89
C GLY A 173 -4.08 -1.09 8.13
N PRO A 174 -4.53 -1.34 9.37
CA PRO A 174 -3.83 -0.88 10.57
C PRO A 174 -2.36 -1.32 10.65
N GLU A 175 -2.05 -2.56 10.26
CA GLU A 175 -0.67 -3.08 10.22
C GLU A 175 0.19 -2.30 9.22
N TYR A 176 -0.39 -1.88 8.08
CA TYR A 176 0.30 -1.07 7.09
C TYR A 176 0.68 0.30 7.64
N GLY A 177 -0.23 0.92 8.39
CA GLY A 177 0.00 2.22 9.04
C GLY A 177 1.12 2.16 10.08
N TYR A 178 1.08 1.20 11.00
CA TYR A 178 2.12 1.03 12.02
C TYR A 178 3.49 0.76 11.39
N ASN A 179 3.57 -0.18 10.45
CA ASN A 179 4.80 -0.49 9.72
C ASN A 179 5.37 0.75 9.01
N THR A 180 4.52 1.55 8.36
CA THR A 180 4.96 2.77 7.69
C THR A 180 5.55 3.78 8.67
N LEU A 181 4.84 4.11 9.75
CA LEU A 181 5.27 5.11 10.75
C LEU A 181 6.54 4.65 11.49
N ASP A 182 6.61 3.37 11.86
CA ASP A 182 7.78 2.83 12.54
C ASP A 182 9.00 2.71 11.62
N SER A 183 8.80 2.54 10.30
CA SER A 183 9.90 2.62 9.35
C SER A 183 10.47 4.04 9.23
N ILE A 184 9.62 5.07 9.36
CA ILE A 184 10.06 6.47 9.39
C ILE A 184 10.87 6.70 10.66
N ARG A 185 10.36 6.28 11.84
CA ARG A 185 11.12 6.32 13.11
C ARG A 185 12.47 5.63 13.01
N ALA A 186 12.50 4.40 12.47
CA ALA A 186 13.74 3.65 12.28
C ALA A 186 14.74 4.37 11.37
N THR A 187 14.25 5.09 10.36
CA THR A 187 15.07 5.92 9.48
C THR A 187 15.68 7.09 10.25
N PHE A 188 14.89 7.81 11.08
CA PHE A 188 15.40 8.89 11.94
C PHE A 188 16.37 8.39 13.02
N ASN A 189 16.15 7.19 13.55
CA ASN A 189 17.00 6.57 14.58
C ASN A 189 18.34 6.04 14.01
N SER A 190 18.49 5.96 12.69
CA SER A 190 19.67 5.39 12.06
C SER A 190 20.77 6.45 11.87
N SER A 191 21.85 6.32 12.65
CA SER A 191 23.05 7.15 12.48
C SER A 191 23.72 6.96 11.11
N GLN A 192 23.56 5.78 10.50
CA GLN A 192 24.05 5.51 9.14
C GLN A 192 23.30 6.33 8.08
N ILE A 193 22.00 6.54 8.26
CA ILE A 193 21.22 7.43 7.38
C ILE A 193 21.53 8.89 7.73
N GLY A 194 21.55 9.23 9.03
CA GLY A 194 21.92 10.54 9.53
C GLY A 194 21.02 11.66 9.00
N LEU A 195 19.71 11.52 9.18
CA LEU A 195 18.75 12.60 8.93
C LEU A 195 18.83 13.65 10.03
N ASP A 196 18.62 14.91 9.67
CA ASP A 196 18.42 15.97 10.65
C ASP A 196 17.11 15.74 11.40
N LYS A 197 17.06 16.13 12.68
CA LYS A 197 15.83 16.03 13.50
C LYS A 197 14.62 16.76 12.89
N ASN A 198 14.86 17.82 12.12
CA ASN A 198 13.83 18.62 11.46
C ASN A 198 13.58 18.21 9.99
N ALA A 199 14.16 17.08 9.54
CA ALA A 199 13.93 16.56 8.19
C ALA A 199 12.41 16.41 7.94
N LYS A 200 11.99 16.73 6.71
CA LYS A 200 10.57 16.73 6.35
C LYS A 200 10.23 15.49 5.56
N VAL A 201 9.06 14.92 5.83
CA VAL A 201 8.59 13.67 5.26
C VAL A 201 7.26 13.90 4.54
N VAL A 202 7.18 13.43 3.30
CA VAL A 202 5.92 13.28 2.57
C VAL A 202 5.68 11.80 2.34
N MET A 203 4.47 11.33 2.63
CA MET A 203 4.05 9.95 2.36
C MET A 203 3.35 9.87 1.00
N MET A 204 3.62 8.81 0.24
CA MET A 204 3.07 8.64 -1.11
C MET A 204 2.83 7.17 -1.45
N GLY A 205 1.64 6.86 -1.97
CA GLY A 205 1.28 5.50 -2.38
C GLY A 205 0.06 5.44 -3.28
N TYR A 206 -0.03 4.42 -4.13
CA TYR A 206 -1.16 4.17 -5.02
C TYR A 206 -1.63 2.72 -4.89
N SER A 207 -2.90 2.41 -5.14
CA SER A 207 -3.44 1.04 -4.97
C SER A 207 -3.22 0.51 -3.55
N GLY A 208 -2.65 -0.68 -3.35
CA GLY A 208 -2.30 -1.16 -2.00
C GLY A 208 -1.30 -0.27 -1.26
N GLY A 209 -0.46 0.48 -1.98
CA GLY A 209 0.38 1.53 -1.38
C GLY A 209 -0.46 2.65 -0.75
N ALA A 210 -1.62 2.99 -1.34
CA ALA A 210 -2.55 3.96 -0.77
C ALA A 210 -3.18 3.47 0.55
N ILE A 211 -3.28 2.16 0.76
CA ILE A 211 -3.71 1.58 2.05
C ILE A 211 -2.73 1.99 3.14
N ALA A 212 -1.44 1.77 2.90
CA ALA A 212 -0.40 2.14 3.86
C ALA A 212 -0.31 3.66 4.07
N THR A 213 -0.34 4.44 2.99
CA THR A 213 -0.21 5.90 3.08
C THR A 213 -1.37 6.52 3.87
N GLU A 214 -2.59 6.04 3.63
CA GLU A 214 -3.78 6.54 4.33
C GLU A 214 -3.81 6.11 5.80
N TRP A 215 -3.62 4.81 6.10
CA TRP A 215 -3.61 4.32 7.48
C TRP A 215 -2.49 4.96 8.31
N ALA A 216 -1.32 5.19 7.71
CA ALA A 216 -0.24 5.92 8.37
C ALA A 216 -0.64 7.38 8.67
N ALA A 217 -1.31 8.05 7.74
CA ALA A 217 -1.76 9.43 7.93
C ALA A 217 -2.81 9.54 9.05
N GLU A 218 -3.78 8.63 9.11
CA GLU A 218 -4.85 8.68 10.11
C GLU A 218 -4.37 8.29 11.52
N LEU A 219 -3.43 7.33 11.61
CA LEU A 219 -2.87 6.85 12.87
C LEU A 219 -1.76 7.78 13.40
N ALA A 220 -1.08 8.56 12.55
CA ALA A 220 0.07 9.36 12.96
C ALA A 220 -0.18 10.22 14.22
N PRO A 221 -1.31 10.94 14.38
CA PRO A 221 -1.49 11.82 15.53
C PRO A 221 -1.59 11.09 16.87
N SER A 222 -2.15 9.87 16.90
CA SER A 222 -2.32 9.09 18.13
C SER A 222 -1.16 8.12 18.37
N TYR A 223 -0.63 7.52 17.30
CA TYR A 223 0.39 6.48 17.37
C TYR A 223 1.83 6.99 17.27
N ALA A 224 2.05 8.02 16.45
CA ALA A 224 3.36 8.61 16.20
C ALA A 224 3.39 10.14 16.33
N PRO A 225 2.95 10.70 17.48
CA PRO A 225 2.94 12.15 17.70
C PRO A 225 4.35 12.75 17.66
N ASP A 226 5.39 11.96 17.93
CA ASP A 226 6.80 12.33 17.79
C ASP A 226 7.21 12.69 16.35
N LEU A 227 6.45 12.24 15.33
CA LEU A 227 6.69 12.57 13.93
C LEU A 227 5.88 13.79 13.45
N SER A 228 5.05 14.40 14.29
CA SER A 228 4.11 15.47 13.89
C SER A 228 4.80 16.66 13.22
N ASP A 229 5.99 17.05 13.70
CA ASP A 229 6.78 18.13 13.11
C ASP A 229 7.49 17.72 11.82
N ASN A 230 7.62 16.43 11.54
CA ASN A 230 8.32 15.90 10.36
C ASN A 230 7.36 15.66 9.20
N LEU A 231 6.16 15.15 9.45
CA LEU A 231 5.18 14.84 8.41
C LEU A 231 4.55 16.12 7.85
N ILE A 232 4.70 16.37 6.55
CA ILE A 232 4.20 17.60 5.88
C ILE A 232 3.14 17.33 4.81
N GLY A 233 2.70 16.09 4.65
CA GLY A 233 1.60 15.73 3.78
C GLY A 233 1.59 14.26 3.38
N ALA A 234 0.42 13.80 2.94
CA ALA A 234 0.24 12.47 2.35
C ALA A 234 -0.50 12.58 1.01
N ALA A 235 0.06 11.99 -0.04
CA ALA A 235 -0.56 11.92 -1.36
C ALA A 235 -0.86 10.46 -1.71
N PHE A 236 -2.12 10.12 -1.93
CA PHE A 236 -2.52 8.75 -2.24
C PHE A 236 -3.64 8.66 -3.26
N GLY A 237 -3.84 7.48 -3.85
CA GLY A 237 -4.94 7.26 -4.78
C GLY A 237 -5.23 5.81 -5.11
N GLY A 238 -6.43 5.56 -5.65
CA GLY A 238 -6.94 4.19 -5.86
C GLY A 238 -7.07 3.47 -4.51
N THR A 239 -7.82 4.06 -3.57
CA THR A 239 -7.77 3.70 -2.16
C THR A 239 -8.84 2.68 -1.75
N LEU A 240 -8.44 1.63 -1.04
CA LEU A 240 -9.33 0.62 -0.46
C LEU A 240 -9.90 1.11 0.89
N VAL A 241 -11.02 1.83 0.86
CA VAL A 241 -11.61 2.45 2.06
C VAL A 241 -12.45 1.47 2.89
N SER A 242 -13.32 0.69 2.24
CA SER A 242 -14.16 -0.32 2.89
C SER A 242 -13.97 -1.68 2.21
N PRO A 243 -13.13 -2.58 2.78
CA PRO A 243 -12.94 -3.91 2.21
C PRO A 243 -14.26 -4.68 2.00
N GLU A 244 -15.24 -4.54 2.90
CA GLU A 244 -16.56 -5.18 2.76
C GLU A 244 -17.30 -4.78 1.48
N HIS A 245 -17.31 -3.47 1.15
CA HIS A 245 -17.94 -3.01 -0.09
C HIS A 245 -17.19 -3.54 -1.32
N ASN A 246 -15.86 -3.49 -1.26
CA ASN A 246 -15.00 -3.93 -2.35
C ASN A 246 -15.12 -5.42 -2.65
N LEU A 247 -15.31 -6.29 -1.66
CA LEU A 247 -15.52 -7.73 -1.89
C LEU A 247 -16.69 -7.98 -2.85
N THR A 248 -17.80 -7.26 -2.67
CA THR A 248 -18.98 -7.35 -3.55
C THR A 248 -18.72 -6.67 -4.92
N TYR A 249 -17.88 -5.64 -4.94
CA TYR A 249 -17.56 -4.92 -6.18
C TYR A 249 -16.67 -5.74 -7.13
N VAL A 250 -15.69 -6.47 -6.59
CA VAL A 250 -14.71 -7.21 -7.40
C VAL A 250 -15.03 -8.69 -7.57
N GLU A 251 -15.96 -9.27 -6.82
CA GLU A 251 -16.28 -10.70 -6.96
C GLU A 251 -16.74 -11.05 -8.39
N GLY A 252 -16.17 -12.12 -8.94
CA GLY A 252 -16.41 -12.52 -10.33
C GLY A 252 -15.94 -11.51 -11.41
N ALA A 253 -15.21 -10.45 -11.06
CA ALA A 253 -14.64 -9.54 -12.04
C ALA A 253 -13.58 -10.26 -12.88
N THR A 254 -13.51 -9.92 -14.18
CA THR A 254 -12.61 -10.63 -15.11
C THR A 254 -11.14 -10.41 -14.78
N ILE A 255 -10.76 -9.18 -14.41
CA ILE A 255 -9.36 -8.86 -14.11
C ILE A 255 -9.09 -8.98 -12.61
N TRP A 256 -9.98 -8.46 -11.77
CA TRP A 256 -9.73 -8.25 -10.34
C TRP A 256 -10.35 -9.30 -9.41
N GLY A 257 -11.05 -10.31 -9.94
CA GLY A 257 -11.80 -11.29 -9.14
C GLY A 257 -10.98 -12.03 -8.09
N GLY A 258 -9.69 -12.26 -8.36
CA GLY A 258 -8.77 -12.92 -7.43
C GLY A 258 -8.39 -12.08 -6.20
N VAL A 259 -8.59 -10.76 -6.22
CA VAL A 259 -8.31 -9.87 -5.08
C VAL A 259 -9.25 -10.16 -3.90
N MET A 260 -10.49 -10.54 -4.19
CA MET A 260 -11.51 -10.84 -3.17
C MET A 260 -11.03 -11.92 -2.17
N PRO A 261 -10.71 -13.16 -2.60
CA PRO A 261 -10.22 -14.17 -1.67
C PRO A 261 -8.84 -13.86 -1.09
N MET A 262 -7.99 -13.08 -1.78
CA MET A 262 -6.71 -12.62 -1.21
C MET A 262 -6.93 -11.70 0.00
N ALA A 263 -7.81 -10.70 -0.12
CA ALA A 263 -8.12 -9.77 0.95
C ALA A 263 -8.76 -10.48 2.15
N VAL A 264 -9.72 -11.39 1.90
CA VAL A 264 -10.34 -12.20 2.96
C VAL A 264 -9.29 -13.00 3.72
N LEU A 265 -8.35 -13.64 3.02
CA LEU A 265 -7.29 -14.41 3.64
C LEU A 265 -6.30 -13.54 4.42
N GLY A 266 -5.87 -12.40 3.87
CA GLY A 266 -4.94 -11.49 4.53
C GLY A 266 -5.52 -10.89 5.81
N VAL A 267 -6.76 -10.41 5.77
CA VAL A 267 -7.49 -9.92 6.96
C VAL A 267 -7.70 -11.06 7.98
N SER A 268 -8.06 -12.26 7.51
CA SER A 268 -8.22 -13.43 8.40
C SER A 268 -6.92 -13.80 9.11
N ARG A 269 -5.77 -13.72 8.43
CA ARG A 269 -4.45 -13.96 9.03
C ARG A 269 -4.10 -12.90 10.08
N SER A 270 -4.35 -11.64 9.77
CA SER A 270 -4.02 -10.52 10.66
C SER A 270 -4.82 -10.58 11.97
N TYR A 271 -6.09 -10.99 11.90
CA TYR A 271 -6.98 -11.09 13.06
C TYR A 271 -7.15 -12.50 13.62
N GLU A 272 -6.39 -13.48 13.11
CA GLU A 272 -6.38 -14.88 13.58
C GLU A 272 -7.76 -15.57 13.47
N ILE A 273 -8.49 -15.28 12.40
CA ILE A 273 -9.77 -15.93 12.07
C ILE A 273 -9.50 -17.28 11.43
N ASP A 274 -10.09 -18.34 11.99
CA ASP A 274 -10.13 -19.65 11.36
C ASP A 274 -11.22 -19.70 10.28
N ILE A 275 -10.95 -19.04 9.16
CA ILE A 275 -11.91 -18.90 8.05
C ILE A 275 -12.29 -20.27 7.44
N LYS A 276 -11.45 -21.30 7.60
CA LYS A 276 -11.69 -22.65 7.03
C LYS A 276 -13.01 -23.27 7.50
N LYS A 277 -13.46 -22.92 8.71
CA LYS A 277 -14.74 -23.36 9.28
C LYS A 277 -15.95 -22.98 8.42
N TYR A 278 -15.82 -21.92 7.64
CA TYR A 278 -16.91 -21.33 6.87
C TYR A 278 -16.87 -21.71 5.38
N LEU A 279 -15.85 -22.44 4.94
CA LEU A 279 -15.57 -22.68 3.52
C LEU A 279 -16.23 -23.95 2.98
N THR A 280 -16.65 -23.89 1.71
CA THR A 280 -16.97 -25.09 0.91
C THR A 280 -15.68 -25.85 0.53
N PRO A 281 -15.78 -27.07 -0.04
CA PRO A 281 -14.61 -27.73 -0.63
C PRO A 281 -13.87 -26.88 -1.67
N ARG A 282 -14.59 -26.13 -2.51
CA ARG A 282 -14.00 -25.18 -3.47
C ARG A 282 -13.34 -24.01 -2.74
N GLY A 283 -13.96 -23.51 -1.67
CA GLY A 283 -13.38 -22.49 -0.81
C GLY A 283 -12.04 -22.92 -0.21
N LEU A 284 -11.96 -24.15 0.31
CA LEU A 284 -10.72 -24.72 0.83
C LEU A 284 -9.64 -24.85 -0.25
N GLU A 285 -10.00 -25.28 -1.45
CA GLU A 285 -9.06 -25.35 -2.58
C GLU A 285 -8.46 -23.97 -2.92
N VAL A 286 -9.32 -22.94 -3.02
CA VAL A 286 -8.88 -21.56 -3.27
C VAL A 286 -8.03 -21.05 -2.12
N PHE A 287 -8.45 -21.26 -0.87
CA PHE A 287 -7.70 -20.88 0.33
C PHE A 287 -6.29 -21.47 0.34
N ASP A 288 -6.15 -22.77 0.05
CA ASP A 288 -4.87 -23.46 0.07
C ASP A 288 -3.95 -22.96 -1.06
N LYS A 289 -4.50 -22.67 -2.24
CA LYS A 289 -3.76 -22.06 -3.37
C LYS A 289 -3.30 -20.62 -3.07
N MET A 290 -4.06 -19.87 -2.27
CA MET A 290 -3.79 -18.46 -2.01
C MET A 290 -2.80 -18.20 -0.87
N GLN A 291 -2.34 -19.23 -0.15
CA GLN A 291 -1.47 -19.05 1.01
C GLN A 291 -0.19 -18.24 0.73
N LYS A 292 0.27 -18.19 -0.52
CA LYS A 292 1.43 -17.40 -0.95
C LYS A 292 1.19 -16.68 -2.27
N ALA A 293 -0.07 -16.38 -2.59
CA ALA A 293 -0.43 -15.69 -3.83
C ALA A 293 -0.05 -14.20 -3.75
N SER A 294 0.28 -13.62 -4.89
CA SER A 294 0.47 -12.18 -5.05
C SER A 294 -0.50 -11.65 -6.09
N ILE A 295 -0.65 -10.33 -6.14
CA ILE A 295 -1.52 -9.66 -7.12
C ILE A 295 -1.19 -10.09 -8.55
N ALA A 296 0.10 -10.21 -8.88
CA ALA A 296 0.56 -10.64 -10.20
C ALA A 296 0.06 -12.04 -10.60
N TYR A 297 -0.16 -12.93 -9.64
CA TYR A 297 -0.61 -14.30 -9.89
C TYR A 297 -2.13 -14.45 -9.93
N VAL A 298 -2.89 -13.47 -9.40
CA VAL A 298 -4.35 -13.58 -9.33
C VAL A 298 -5.08 -12.71 -10.35
N LEU A 299 -4.41 -11.74 -10.98
CA LEU A 299 -5.00 -10.93 -12.05
C LEU A 299 -5.40 -11.78 -13.25
N GLY A 300 -6.63 -11.56 -13.75
CA GLY A 300 -7.19 -12.36 -14.84
C GLY A 300 -7.56 -13.80 -14.44
N GLN A 301 -7.28 -14.19 -13.20
CA GLN A 301 -7.65 -15.48 -12.63
C GLN A 301 -8.94 -15.32 -11.80
N TYR A 302 -9.55 -16.45 -11.43
CA TYR A 302 -10.73 -16.46 -10.54
C TYR A 302 -11.94 -15.67 -11.07
N THR A 303 -12.06 -15.52 -12.39
CA THR A 303 -13.13 -14.77 -13.12
C THR A 303 -14.56 -15.23 -12.85
N LYS A 304 -14.73 -16.40 -12.23
CA LYS A 304 -16.02 -17.01 -11.86
C LYS A 304 -16.05 -17.41 -10.39
N VAL A 305 -15.24 -16.77 -9.55
CA VAL A 305 -15.25 -16.99 -8.11
C VAL A 305 -16.00 -15.85 -7.45
N THR A 306 -17.10 -16.21 -6.81
CA THR A 306 -17.94 -15.33 -5.99
C THR A 306 -17.82 -15.72 -4.53
N TRP A 307 -18.27 -14.85 -3.63
CA TRP A 307 -18.35 -15.19 -2.20
C TRP A 307 -19.14 -16.49 -1.97
N LYS A 308 -20.27 -16.64 -2.69
CA LYS A 308 -21.16 -17.80 -2.60
C LYS A 308 -20.52 -19.12 -3.05
N ASP A 309 -19.50 -19.07 -3.91
CA ASP A 309 -18.75 -20.26 -4.31
C ASP A 309 -17.80 -20.73 -3.20
N LEU A 310 -17.32 -19.81 -2.37
CA LEU A 310 -16.26 -20.06 -1.38
C LEU A 310 -16.82 -20.48 -0.04
N VAL A 311 -17.98 -19.99 0.37
CA VAL A 311 -18.54 -20.23 1.72
C VAL A 311 -19.74 -21.15 1.73
N LEU A 312 -19.92 -21.87 2.84
CA LEU A 312 -21.06 -22.76 3.05
C LEU A 312 -22.38 -21.95 2.93
N PRO A 313 -23.50 -22.58 2.50
CA PRO A 313 -24.78 -21.88 2.29
C PRO A 313 -25.25 -21.06 3.50
N GLU A 314 -25.00 -21.55 4.72
CA GLU A 314 -25.37 -20.87 5.97
C GLU A 314 -24.61 -19.55 6.23
N TYR A 315 -23.45 -19.35 5.60
CA TYR A 315 -22.59 -18.16 5.75
C TYR A 315 -22.53 -17.27 4.50
N GLN A 316 -23.41 -17.49 3.52
CA GLN A 316 -23.49 -16.59 2.35
C GLN A 316 -23.86 -15.15 2.75
N ASP A 317 -24.65 -15.01 3.81
CA ASP A 317 -24.77 -13.76 4.54
C ASP A 317 -23.56 -13.59 5.46
N ARG A 318 -22.66 -12.67 5.11
CA ARG A 318 -21.42 -12.41 5.85
C ARG A 318 -21.68 -11.91 7.27
N THR A 319 -22.85 -11.33 7.53
CA THR A 319 -23.20 -10.83 8.86
C THR A 319 -23.43 -11.96 9.87
N LYS A 320 -23.55 -13.22 9.41
CA LYS A 320 -23.63 -14.41 10.26
C LYS A 320 -22.28 -14.93 10.77
N ILE A 321 -21.18 -14.34 10.30
CA ILE A 321 -19.83 -14.73 10.74
C ILE A 321 -19.34 -13.67 11.75
N PRO A 322 -19.38 -13.94 13.07
CA PRO A 322 -19.09 -12.91 14.07
C PRO A 322 -17.62 -12.43 13.99
N GLU A 323 -16.67 -13.33 13.77
CA GLU A 323 -15.26 -12.96 13.67
C GLU A 323 -14.97 -12.12 12.42
N TYR A 324 -15.67 -12.40 11.32
CA TYR A 324 -15.58 -11.63 10.08
C TYR A 324 -16.08 -10.20 10.29
N VAL A 325 -17.29 -10.04 10.86
CA VAL A 325 -17.89 -8.74 11.18
C VAL A 325 -16.93 -7.91 12.04
N MET A 326 -16.38 -8.52 13.10
CA MET A 326 -15.42 -7.83 13.96
C MET A 326 -14.15 -7.40 13.23
N ALA A 327 -13.61 -8.22 12.33
CA ALA A 327 -12.37 -7.93 11.64
C ALA A 327 -12.53 -6.92 10.51
N VAL A 328 -13.56 -7.07 9.67
CA VAL A 328 -13.77 -6.19 8.52
C VAL A 328 -14.09 -4.76 8.96
N ASN A 329 -14.78 -4.59 10.09
CA ASN A 329 -15.05 -3.27 10.66
C ASN A 329 -13.78 -2.56 11.17
N LYS A 330 -12.73 -3.30 11.57
CA LYS A 330 -11.44 -2.74 12.01
C LYS A 330 -10.57 -2.23 10.86
N VAL A 331 -10.93 -2.55 9.62
CA VAL A 331 -10.18 -2.18 8.42
C VAL A 331 -10.95 -1.17 7.55
N ILE A 332 -11.98 -0.52 8.11
CA ILE A 332 -12.65 0.63 7.48
C ILE A 332 -11.81 1.89 7.78
N MET A 333 -11.33 2.57 6.75
CA MET A 333 -10.55 3.80 6.90
C MET A 333 -11.39 4.92 7.52
N GLY A 334 -10.73 5.84 8.25
CA GLY A 334 -11.39 6.94 8.97
C GLY A 334 -11.90 6.54 10.36
N THR A 335 -11.74 5.26 10.74
CA THR A 335 -12.05 4.74 12.07
C THR A 335 -10.84 4.67 13.00
N GLY A 336 -9.61 4.75 12.46
CA GLY A 336 -8.37 4.69 13.24
C GLY A 336 -7.96 6.04 13.82
N GLY A 337 -8.37 7.14 13.20
CA GLY A 337 -8.07 8.47 13.67
C GLY A 337 -8.49 9.58 12.72
N THR A 338 -7.72 10.67 12.71
CA THR A 338 -7.94 11.80 11.80
C THR A 338 -6.58 12.42 11.51
N PRO A 339 -6.13 12.45 10.25
CA PRO A 339 -4.85 13.03 9.91
C PRO A 339 -4.71 14.48 10.37
N SER A 340 -3.54 14.86 10.88
CA SER A 340 -3.19 16.26 11.20
C SER A 340 -2.43 16.96 10.07
N ILE A 341 -2.18 16.26 8.97
CA ILE A 341 -1.42 16.71 7.80
C ILE A 341 -2.32 16.87 6.58
N PRO A 342 -1.97 17.74 5.61
CA PRO A 342 -2.76 17.89 4.39
C PRO A 342 -2.72 16.62 3.53
N LEU A 343 -3.82 16.35 2.82
CA LEU A 343 -3.99 15.15 2.00
C LEU A 343 -4.22 15.53 0.53
N GLN A 344 -3.66 14.74 -0.38
CA GLN A 344 -4.09 14.70 -1.77
C GLN A 344 -4.62 13.31 -2.12
N ILE A 345 -5.86 13.24 -2.61
CA ILE A 345 -6.59 11.98 -2.83
C ILE A 345 -7.02 11.91 -4.29
N GLY A 346 -6.51 10.92 -5.03
CA GLY A 346 -6.84 10.69 -6.44
C GLY A 346 -7.66 9.41 -6.65
N GLN A 347 -8.68 9.45 -7.51
CA GLN A 347 -9.53 8.28 -7.73
C GLN A 347 -9.96 8.11 -9.20
N GLY A 348 -9.94 6.87 -9.69
CA GLY A 348 -10.55 6.53 -10.98
C GLY A 348 -12.04 6.18 -10.83
N THR A 349 -12.80 6.32 -11.92
CA THR A 349 -14.25 6.00 -11.96
C THR A 349 -14.64 5.16 -13.19
N GLY A 350 -13.65 4.77 -13.99
CA GLY A 350 -13.81 4.09 -15.28
C GLY A 350 -13.55 2.59 -15.25
N GLY A 351 -13.91 1.90 -14.16
CA GLY A 351 -13.59 0.47 -13.97
C GLY A 351 -14.10 -0.51 -15.03
N THR A 352 -15.08 -0.11 -15.83
CA THR A 352 -15.54 -0.89 -16.98
C THR A 352 -14.47 -1.09 -18.05
N LEU A 353 -13.48 -0.20 -18.13
CA LEU A 353 -12.32 -0.36 -19.03
C LEU A 353 -11.40 -1.52 -18.58
N GLU A 354 -11.52 -1.95 -17.32
CA GLU A 354 -10.84 -3.12 -16.75
C GLU A 354 -11.82 -4.27 -16.49
N LEU A 355 -12.95 -4.27 -17.21
CA LEU A 355 -13.94 -5.35 -17.21
C LEU A 355 -14.61 -5.60 -15.86
N THR A 356 -14.50 -4.67 -14.91
CA THR A 356 -15.30 -4.68 -13.68
C THR A 356 -16.57 -3.88 -13.91
N LYS A 357 -17.72 -4.49 -13.64
CA LYS A 357 -19.03 -3.84 -13.80
C LYS A 357 -19.23 -2.78 -12.71
N VAL A 358 -20.05 -1.78 -13.00
CA VAL A 358 -20.50 -0.81 -11.99
C VAL A 358 -21.28 -1.56 -10.91
N SER A 359 -20.97 -1.30 -9.63
CA SER A 359 -21.73 -1.89 -8.54
C SER A 359 -23.14 -1.31 -8.52
N PRO A 360 -24.20 -2.15 -8.49
CA PRO A 360 -25.57 -1.65 -8.39
C PRO A 360 -25.86 -1.00 -7.03
N ILE A 361 -25.06 -1.32 -6.01
CA ILE A 361 -25.23 -0.81 -4.63
C ILE A 361 -24.31 0.39 -4.40
N TRP A 362 -23.04 0.26 -4.76
CA TRP A 362 -21.97 1.20 -4.40
C TRP A 362 -21.55 2.14 -5.54
N GLY A 363 -22.13 1.95 -6.73
CA GLY A 363 -21.87 2.78 -7.89
C GLY A 363 -20.53 2.48 -8.57
N LYS A 364 -19.92 3.53 -9.12
CA LYS A 364 -18.71 3.45 -9.94
C LYS A 364 -17.46 3.29 -9.07
N GLY A 365 -16.45 2.66 -9.66
CA GLY A 365 -15.10 2.55 -9.14
C GLY A 365 -14.08 2.58 -10.27
N ASP A 366 -12.81 2.47 -9.93
CA ASP A 366 -11.73 2.44 -10.91
C ASP A 366 -11.50 1.05 -11.54
N GLY A 367 -12.20 0.02 -11.08
CA GLY A 367 -12.00 -1.36 -11.52
C GLY A 367 -11.71 -2.30 -10.34
N VAL A 368 -11.16 -1.76 -9.27
CA VAL A 368 -10.86 -2.47 -8.03
C VAL A 368 -11.34 -1.70 -6.79
N MET A 369 -11.21 -0.37 -6.76
CA MET A 369 -11.64 0.51 -5.67
C MET A 369 -12.88 1.32 -5.99
N LEU A 370 -13.73 1.55 -4.98
CA LEU A 370 -15.00 2.27 -5.11
C LEU A 370 -14.83 3.78 -4.89
N ALA A 371 -15.23 4.59 -5.89
CA ALA A 371 -15.10 6.04 -5.81
C ALA A 371 -16.05 6.68 -4.79
N GLY A 372 -17.22 6.06 -4.55
CA GLY A 372 -18.13 6.51 -3.51
C GLY A 372 -17.52 6.44 -2.11
N ASP A 373 -16.75 5.39 -1.80
CA ASP A 373 -16.16 5.23 -0.47
C ASP A 373 -15.05 6.27 -0.25
N VAL A 374 -14.20 6.50 -1.26
CA VAL A 374 -13.13 7.51 -1.24
C VAL A 374 -13.68 8.92 -1.05
N ARG A 375 -14.80 9.27 -1.71
CA ARG A 375 -15.47 10.56 -1.50
C ARG A 375 -15.94 10.74 -0.06
N THR A 376 -16.49 9.70 0.56
CA THR A 376 -16.94 9.78 1.96
C THR A 376 -15.78 9.98 2.91
N LEU A 377 -14.70 9.19 2.77
CA LEU A 377 -13.49 9.35 3.57
C LEU A 377 -12.92 10.78 3.46
N ALA A 378 -12.78 11.29 2.23
CA ALA A 378 -12.30 12.65 1.99
C ALA A 378 -13.18 13.71 2.66
N ARG A 379 -14.51 13.54 2.59
CA ARG A 379 -15.48 14.46 3.22
C ARG A 379 -15.46 14.40 4.73
N GLU A 380 -15.28 13.22 5.32
CA GLU A 380 -15.15 13.06 6.78
C GLU A 380 -13.91 13.79 7.29
N TYR A 381 -12.76 13.65 6.60
CA TYR A 381 -11.56 14.40 6.94
C TYR A 381 -11.73 15.92 6.75
N CYS A 382 -12.36 16.35 5.65
CA CYS A 382 -12.73 17.75 5.48
C CYS A 382 -13.59 18.30 6.63
N ALA A 383 -14.60 17.54 7.08
CA ALA A 383 -15.49 17.93 8.17
C ALA A 383 -14.76 18.04 9.51
N LYS A 384 -13.65 17.31 9.68
CA LYS A 384 -12.76 17.38 10.85
C LYS A 384 -11.62 18.41 10.69
N GLY A 385 -11.66 19.24 9.64
CA GLY A 385 -10.72 20.35 9.43
C GLY A 385 -9.44 20.00 8.68
N VAL A 386 -9.33 18.79 8.13
CA VAL A 386 -8.16 18.39 7.33
C VAL A 386 -8.21 19.07 5.96
N ALA A 387 -7.09 19.65 5.53
CA ALA A 387 -6.97 20.19 4.17
C ALA A 387 -6.85 19.05 3.16
N VAL A 388 -7.93 18.79 2.41
CA VAL A 388 -7.99 17.71 1.41
C VAL A 388 -8.12 18.27 0.00
N GLN A 389 -7.20 17.87 -0.88
CA GLN A 389 -7.32 18.04 -2.32
C GLN A 389 -7.73 16.72 -2.98
N HIS A 390 -8.98 16.61 -3.40
CA HIS A 390 -9.54 15.42 -4.02
C HIS A 390 -9.75 15.61 -5.52
N LYS A 391 -9.44 14.58 -6.33
CA LYS A 391 -9.69 14.60 -7.77
C LYS A 391 -10.08 13.23 -8.31
N GLU A 392 -11.08 13.21 -9.18
CA GLU A 392 -11.51 12.02 -9.91
C GLU A 392 -11.18 12.10 -11.41
N TRP A 393 -10.97 10.94 -12.02
CA TRP A 393 -10.85 10.79 -13.47
C TRP A 393 -11.80 9.71 -14.00
N GLY A 394 -12.24 9.87 -15.25
CA GLY A 394 -13.02 8.86 -15.98
C GLY A 394 -12.22 7.62 -16.42
N SER A 395 -11.01 7.43 -15.91
CA SER A 395 -10.11 6.32 -16.22
C SER A 395 -10.29 5.14 -15.25
N SER A 396 -9.82 3.97 -15.66
CA SER A 396 -9.70 2.79 -14.79
C SER A 396 -8.49 2.86 -13.86
N HIS A 397 -8.28 1.84 -13.04
CA HIS A 397 -7.26 1.80 -12.00
C HIS A 397 -5.84 1.94 -12.55
N PHE A 398 -5.48 1.15 -13.57
CA PHE A 398 -4.18 1.20 -14.24
C PHE A 398 -3.96 2.48 -15.04
N LEU A 399 -5.02 3.11 -15.56
CA LEU A 399 -4.91 4.37 -16.29
C LEU A 399 -4.88 5.58 -15.35
N SER A 400 -5.52 5.48 -14.19
CA SER A 400 -5.60 6.58 -13.22
C SER A 400 -4.26 6.85 -12.55
N ILE A 401 -3.38 5.86 -12.36
CA ILE A 401 -2.02 6.10 -11.86
C ILE A 401 -1.22 7.04 -12.79
N ALA A 402 -1.39 6.93 -14.10
CA ALA A 402 -0.70 7.78 -15.08
C ALA A 402 -1.18 9.24 -15.03
N ASN A 403 -2.44 9.45 -14.65
CA ASN A 403 -3.01 10.78 -14.42
C ASN A 403 -2.63 11.34 -13.04
N TRP A 404 -2.61 10.48 -12.02
CA TRP A 404 -2.36 10.84 -10.64
C TRP A 404 -0.89 11.16 -10.38
N LEU A 405 0.05 10.37 -10.90
CA LEU A 405 1.47 10.50 -10.56
C LEU A 405 2.04 11.91 -10.84
N PRO A 406 1.85 12.54 -12.02
CA PRO A 406 2.34 13.90 -12.25
C PRO A 406 1.69 14.93 -11.31
N TRP A 407 0.42 14.74 -10.98
CA TRP A 407 -0.33 15.62 -10.08
C TRP A 407 0.13 15.49 -8.62
N ALA A 408 0.39 14.26 -8.17
CA ALA A 408 0.96 13.96 -6.87
C ALA A 408 2.40 14.46 -6.75
N THR A 409 3.23 14.23 -7.76
CA THR A 409 4.61 14.74 -7.81
C THR A 409 4.64 16.26 -7.63
N ALA A 410 3.81 17.00 -8.37
CA ALA A 410 3.74 18.46 -8.24
C ALA A 410 3.31 18.90 -6.83
N TRP A 411 2.32 18.21 -6.25
CA TRP A 411 1.84 18.52 -4.91
C TRP A 411 2.86 18.22 -3.82
N VAL A 412 3.60 17.12 -3.96
CA VAL A 412 4.71 16.74 -3.07
C VAL A 412 5.84 17.76 -3.15
N ASP A 413 6.27 18.14 -4.36
CA ASP A 413 7.28 19.17 -4.57
C ASP A 413 6.85 20.51 -3.92
N ASP A 414 5.55 20.86 -3.99
CA ASP A 414 5.00 22.04 -3.33
C ASP A 414 5.04 21.95 -1.79
N ARG A 415 4.86 20.76 -1.19
CA ARG A 415 5.02 20.58 0.27
C ARG A 415 6.46 20.88 0.69
N PHE A 416 7.44 20.32 -0.02
CA PHE A 416 8.86 20.56 0.26
C PHE A 416 9.30 22.00 -0.02
N ALA A 417 8.59 22.71 -0.90
CA ALA A 417 8.80 24.14 -1.16
C ALA A 417 8.10 25.05 -0.12
N GLY A 418 7.43 24.48 0.89
CA GLY A 418 6.75 25.25 1.94
C GLY A 418 5.47 25.96 1.46
N LYS A 419 4.89 25.55 0.33
CA LYS A 419 3.64 26.16 -0.16
C LYS A 419 2.46 25.65 0.65
N ALA A 420 1.46 26.51 0.86
CA ALA A 420 0.20 26.12 1.50
C ALA A 420 -0.49 24.98 0.73
N ALA A 421 -1.17 24.08 1.45
CA ALA A 421 -1.88 22.96 0.83
C ALA A 421 -3.16 23.47 0.16
N PRO A 422 -3.40 23.18 -1.14
CA PRO A 422 -4.70 23.42 -1.72
C PRO A 422 -5.73 22.48 -1.07
N GLN A 423 -6.99 22.90 -1.06
CA GLN A 423 -8.11 22.06 -0.66
C GLN A 423 -9.35 22.39 -1.49
N ASN A 424 -10.21 21.41 -1.70
CA ASN A 424 -11.45 21.56 -2.46
C ASN A 424 -12.64 20.85 -1.80
N CYS A 425 -12.66 20.82 -0.47
CA CYS A 425 -13.64 20.11 0.36
C CYS A 425 -15.10 20.39 -0.03
N SER A 426 -15.43 21.64 -0.38
CA SER A 426 -16.80 22.04 -0.77
C SER A 426 -17.26 21.47 -2.11
N SER A 427 -16.33 21.01 -2.96
CA SER A 427 -16.62 20.47 -4.30
C SER A 427 -16.69 18.93 -4.34
N ILE A 428 -16.39 18.25 -3.23
CA ILE A 428 -16.38 16.79 -3.17
C ILE A 428 -17.82 16.28 -3.12
N ALA A 429 -18.23 15.57 -4.17
CA ALA A 429 -19.56 14.97 -4.27
C ALA A 429 -19.83 13.99 -3.11
N VAL A 430 -21.12 13.76 -2.81
CA VAL A 430 -21.54 12.79 -1.78
C VAL A 430 -21.07 11.38 -2.16
N GLY A 431 -20.50 10.65 -1.21
CA GLY A 431 -20.03 9.28 -1.37
C GLY A 431 -21.01 8.23 -0.82
N ASN A 432 -20.49 7.02 -0.58
CA ASN A 432 -21.24 5.90 -0.01
C ASN A 432 -21.20 5.93 1.53
N PRO A 433 -22.22 5.45 2.25
CA PRO A 433 -22.15 5.33 3.70
C PRO A 433 -21.06 4.33 4.12
N LEU A 434 -20.16 4.71 5.02
CA LEU A 434 -19.10 3.83 5.57
C LEU A 434 -19.50 3.17 6.90
N THR A 435 -20.79 2.92 7.09
CA THR A 435 -21.30 2.38 8.35
C THR A 435 -20.79 0.96 8.59
N PRO A 436 -20.19 0.66 9.77
CA PRO A 436 -19.79 -0.69 10.12
C PRO A 436 -20.96 -1.69 10.01
N ILE A 437 -20.67 -2.91 9.55
CA ILE A 437 -21.69 -3.97 9.50
C ILE A 437 -21.97 -4.52 10.90
N VAL A 438 -23.21 -4.97 11.12
CA VAL A 438 -23.67 -5.50 12.42
C VAL A 438 -23.83 -7.01 12.32
N TYR A 439 -23.37 -7.73 13.34
CA TYR A 439 -23.54 -9.19 13.43
C TYR A 439 -25.02 -9.55 13.55
N ASN A 440 -25.47 -10.50 12.73
CA ASN A 440 -26.85 -10.98 12.68
C ASN A 440 -26.85 -12.52 12.68
N PRO A 441 -27.10 -13.17 13.83
CA PRO A 441 -26.98 -14.62 14.02
C PRO A 441 -27.94 -15.47 13.18
#